data_AF-I6P8G7-F1
#
_entry.id   AF-I6P8G7-F1
#
_cell.length_a   1.000
_cell.length_b   1.000
_cell.length_c   1.000
_cell.angle_alpha   90.00
_cell.angle_beta   90.00
_cell.angle_gamma   90.00
#
_symmetry.space_group_name_H-M   'P 1'
#
loop_
_entity.id
_entity.type
_entity.pdbx_description
1 polymer ?
#
loop_
_entity_poly.entity_id
_entity_poly.type
_entity_poly.pdbx_seq_one_letter_code
_entity_poly.pdbx_strand_id
1 'polypeptide(L)'
;STVLRVTKKEEEFVFSDILERPIPSLLRGYSAPIRLTSDLSESDLFFLLAHDSDEFNRWEAGQVLARNLMLSLVADFQQNKPLVLNPKFVHGLRSILCDSSLDKEFVAKAITLPGEGEIMDMMEVADPDAVHAVRTFTRKQL
;
A
#
# COMPACT_ATOMS: atom_id res chain seq x y z
N SER A 1 -5.23 7.18 26.24
CA SER A 1 -6.07 6.63 25.15
C SER A 1 -5.48 7.13 23.84
N THR A 2 -5.13 6.24 22.91
CA THR A 2 -4.48 6.58 21.61
C THR A 2 -5.51 6.83 20.49
N VAL A 3 -6.80 6.94 20.84
CA VAL A 3 -7.88 7.11 19.86
C VAL A 3 -8.22 8.59 19.71
N LEU A 4 -8.08 9.12 18.49
CA LEU A 4 -8.51 10.45 18.13
C LEU A 4 -9.99 10.43 17.72
N ARG A 5 -10.78 11.36 18.25
CA ARG A 5 -12.21 11.49 17.94
C ARG A 5 -12.40 12.61 16.94
N VAL A 6 -12.50 12.26 15.66
CA VAL A 6 -12.79 13.22 14.59
C VAL A 6 -14.30 13.46 14.53
N THR A 7 -14.75 14.67 14.86
CA THR A 7 -16.19 14.98 14.94
C THR A 7 -16.65 16.12 14.03
N LYS A 8 -15.73 16.99 13.62
CA LYS A 8 -15.97 18.09 12.69
C LYS A 8 -15.46 17.72 11.30
N LYS A 9 -15.85 18.54 10.33
CA LYS A 9 -15.38 18.44 8.94
C LYS A 9 -13.85 18.54 8.83
N GLU A 10 -13.24 19.36 9.67
CA GLU A 10 -11.80 19.59 9.74
C GLU A 10 -11.41 19.76 11.21
N GLU A 11 -10.37 19.04 11.63
CA GLU A 11 -9.82 19.08 12.98
C GLU A 11 -8.31 18.92 12.93
N GLU A 12 -7.62 19.60 13.83
CA GLU A 12 -6.17 19.50 14.02
C GLU A 12 -5.88 18.84 15.37
N PHE A 13 -4.96 17.88 15.38
CA PHE A 13 -4.47 17.21 16.58
C PHE A 13 -2.97 17.46 16.71
N VAL A 14 -2.57 18.14 17.78
CA VAL A 14 -1.17 18.49 18.04
C VAL A 14 -0.58 17.57 19.11
N PHE A 15 0.51 16.90 18.77
CA PHE A 15 1.30 16.10 19.69
C PHE A 15 2.61 16.84 19.98
N SER A 16 2.92 17.04 21.27
CA SER A 16 4.15 17.67 21.72
C SER A 16 5.21 16.62 22.10
N ASP A 17 6.44 17.06 22.32
CA ASP A 17 7.56 16.23 22.80
C ASP A 17 7.96 15.08 21.85
N ILE A 18 7.88 15.35 20.55
CA ILE A 18 8.31 14.45 19.48
C ILE A 18 9.73 14.82 19.04
N LEU A 19 10.71 13.96 19.36
CA LEU A 19 12.14 14.22 19.18
C LEU A 19 12.61 14.12 17.72
N GLU A 20 11.91 13.35 16.90
CA GLU A 20 12.23 13.10 15.49
C GLU A 20 10.95 12.98 14.67
N ARG A 21 11.04 13.17 13.35
CA ARG A 21 9.87 13.09 12.47
C ARG A 21 9.28 11.67 12.51
N PRO A 22 8.03 11.48 12.98
CA PRO A 22 7.44 10.16 13.05
C PRO A 22 6.87 9.74 11.68
N ILE A 23 6.74 8.44 11.49
CA ILE A 23 5.94 7.86 10.40
C ILE A 23 4.60 7.40 11.00
N PRO A 24 3.48 8.05 10.66
CA PRO A 24 2.20 7.78 11.31
C PRO A 24 1.59 6.46 10.83
N SER A 25 1.21 5.61 11.79
CA SER A 25 0.41 4.40 11.59
C SER A 25 -1.06 4.74 11.85
N LEU A 26 -1.77 5.15 10.80
CA LEU A 26 -3.14 5.68 10.86
C LEU A 26 -4.19 4.57 10.77
N LEU A 27 -5.36 4.76 11.37
CA LEU A 27 -6.51 3.84 11.25
C LEU A 27 -6.22 2.38 11.69
N ARG A 28 -5.32 2.18 12.66
CA ARG A 28 -4.97 0.86 13.23
C ARG A 28 -6.20 0.02 13.56
N GLY A 29 -6.16 -1.26 13.22
CA GLY A 29 -7.27 -2.20 13.39
C GLY A 29 -8.54 -1.82 12.61
N TYR A 30 -8.41 -1.04 11.53
CA TYR A 30 -9.53 -0.52 10.74
C TYR A 30 -10.58 0.20 11.61
N SER A 31 -10.11 1.15 12.42
CA SER A 31 -10.93 1.78 13.47
C SER A 31 -12.15 2.57 12.98
N ALA A 32 -12.26 2.85 11.68
CA ALA A 32 -13.46 3.39 11.03
C ALA A 32 -13.55 2.96 9.55
N PRO A 33 -14.77 2.73 9.01
CA PRO A 33 -14.97 2.29 7.63
C PRO A 33 -14.93 3.46 6.64
N ILE A 34 -13.74 4.04 6.44
CA ILE A 34 -13.54 5.23 5.60
C ILE A 34 -12.52 4.96 4.48
N ARG A 35 -12.54 5.81 3.44
CA ARG A 35 -11.42 5.94 2.50
C ARG A 35 -10.42 6.93 3.09
N LEU A 36 -9.23 6.43 3.43
CA LEU A 36 -8.15 7.25 3.96
C LEU A 36 -7.28 7.78 2.82
N THR A 37 -7.02 9.08 2.82
CA THR A 37 -5.99 9.71 1.98
C THR A 37 -4.93 10.30 2.90
N SER A 38 -3.66 10.06 2.60
CA SER A 38 -2.53 10.56 3.38
C SER A 38 -1.40 11.03 2.45
N ASP A 39 -0.46 11.77 3.01
CA ASP A 39 0.76 12.26 2.36
C ASP A 39 1.98 11.35 2.60
N LEU A 40 1.75 10.11 3.09
CA LEU A 40 2.81 9.12 3.28
C LEU A 40 3.55 8.87 1.96
N SER A 41 4.88 8.97 2.02
CA SER A 41 5.73 8.67 0.87
C SER A 41 5.84 7.17 0.63
N GLU A 42 6.32 6.77 -0.54
CA GLU A 42 6.61 5.36 -0.84
C GLU A 42 7.62 4.76 0.16
N SER A 43 8.62 5.53 0.60
CA SER A 43 9.55 5.11 1.65
C SER A 43 8.89 4.91 3.01
N ASP A 44 7.90 5.74 3.36
CA ASP A 44 7.16 5.58 4.61
C ASP A 44 6.32 4.30 4.58
N LEU A 45 5.68 4.00 3.43
CA LEU A 45 4.92 2.77 3.24
C LEU A 45 5.81 1.52 3.32
N PHE A 46 7.01 1.56 2.73
CA PHE A 46 7.97 0.45 2.89
C PHE A 46 8.41 0.28 4.34
N PHE A 47 8.61 1.38 5.08
CA PHE A 47 8.92 1.33 6.50
C PHE A 47 7.77 0.70 7.31
N LEU A 48 6.52 1.13 7.08
CA LEU A 48 5.34 0.57 7.74
C LEU A 48 5.16 -0.92 7.44
N LEU A 49 5.31 -1.32 6.17
CA LEU A 49 5.25 -2.72 5.75
C LEU A 49 6.26 -3.61 6.52
N ALA A 50 7.47 -3.10 6.73
CA ALA A 50 8.55 -3.82 7.39
C ALA A 50 8.48 -3.78 8.93
N HIS A 51 8.00 -2.68 9.52
CA HIS A 51 8.24 -2.38 10.94
C HIS A 51 7.00 -2.00 11.75
N ASP A 52 5.83 -1.79 11.14
CA ASP A 52 4.65 -1.43 11.93
C ASP A 52 4.26 -2.59 12.87
N SER A 53 3.84 -2.24 14.09
CA SER A 53 3.38 -3.21 15.08
C SER A 53 1.96 -3.70 14.83
N ASP A 54 1.19 -2.95 14.02
CA ASP A 54 -0.20 -3.28 13.69
C ASP A 54 -0.27 -4.10 12.39
N GLU A 55 -0.72 -5.35 12.47
CA GLU A 55 -0.76 -6.27 11.33
C GLU A 55 -1.62 -5.76 10.17
N PHE A 56 -2.74 -5.10 10.50
CA PHE A 56 -3.61 -4.49 9.49
C PHE A 56 -2.87 -3.39 8.72
N ASN A 57 -2.20 -2.47 9.40
CA ASN A 57 -1.46 -1.40 8.74
C ASN A 57 -0.21 -1.88 8.00
N ARG A 58 0.48 -2.90 8.50
CA ARG A 58 1.54 -3.55 7.72
C ARG A 58 1.01 -4.09 6.40
N TRP A 59 -0.13 -4.77 6.45
CA TRP A 59 -0.77 -5.35 5.27
C TRP A 59 -1.24 -4.25 4.33
N GLU A 60 -1.93 -3.24 4.85
CA GLU A 60 -2.47 -2.12 4.08
C GLU A 60 -1.35 -1.33 3.40
N ALA A 61 -0.21 -1.10 4.06
CA ALA A 61 0.95 -0.47 3.44
C ALA A 61 1.43 -1.24 2.21
N GLY A 62 1.46 -2.57 2.29
CA GLY A 62 1.76 -3.45 1.15
C GLY A 62 0.73 -3.35 0.02
N GLN A 63 -0.56 -3.27 0.36
CA GLN A 63 -1.63 -3.08 -0.62
C GLN A 63 -1.55 -1.71 -1.30
N VAL A 64 -1.31 -0.63 -0.56
CA VAL A 64 -1.11 0.72 -1.13
C VAL A 64 0.08 0.72 -2.09
N LEU A 65 1.21 0.13 -1.70
CA LEU A 65 2.39 0.00 -2.57
C LEU A 65 2.06 -0.78 -3.85
N ALA A 66 1.36 -1.91 -3.74
CA ALA A 66 1.01 -2.72 -4.89
C ALA A 66 0.03 -2.01 -5.83
N ARG A 67 -0.96 -1.29 -5.29
CA ARG A 67 -1.89 -0.49 -6.08
C ARG A 67 -1.19 0.65 -6.82
N ASN A 68 -0.35 1.42 -6.11
CA ASN A 68 0.40 2.52 -6.71
C ASN A 68 1.30 2.02 -7.84
N LEU A 69 1.99 0.90 -7.62
CA LEU A 69 2.81 0.25 -8.65
C LEU A 69 1.97 -0.17 -9.86
N MET A 70 0.84 -0.84 -9.66
CA MET A 70 -0.02 -1.28 -10.77
C MET A 70 -0.60 -0.10 -11.55
N LEU A 71 -1.07 0.94 -10.86
CA LEU A 71 -1.57 2.16 -11.50
C LEU A 71 -0.48 2.86 -12.34
N SER A 72 0.75 2.94 -11.82
CA SER A 72 1.89 3.46 -12.57
C SER A 72 2.19 2.64 -13.82
N LEU A 73 2.19 1.31 -13.70
CA LEU A 73 2.43 0.41 -14.83
C LEU A 73 1.32 0.47 -15.87
N VAL A 74 0.06 0.67 -15.45
CA VAL A 74 -1.08 0.87 -16.37
C VAL A 74 -0.90 2.18 -17.14
N ALA A 75 -0.52 3.26 -16.47
CA ALA A 75 -0.24 4.53 -17.12
C ALA A 75 0.92 4.41 -18.14
N ASP A 76 1.95 3.64 -17.82
CA ASP A 76 3.05 3.35 -18.75
C ASP A 76 2.59 2.49 -19.95
N PHE A 77 1.78 1.45 -19.70
CA PHE A 77 1.21 0.60 -20.75
C PHE A 77 0.38 1.42 -21.75
N GLN A 78 -0.51 2.28 -21.26
CA GLN A 78 -1.35 3.16 -22.09
C GLN A 78 -0.53 4.13 -22.94
N GLN A 79 0.66 4.49 -22.48
CA GLN A 79 1.60 5.34 -23.21
C GLN A 79 2.56 4.54 -24.12
N ASN A 80 2.36 3.23 -24.27
CA ASN A 80 3.26 2.31 -24.97
C ASN A 80 4.71 2.35 -24.46
N LYS A 81 4.90 2.63 -23.17
CA LYS A 81 6.21 2.57 -22.51
C LYS A 81 6.53 1.14 -22.09
N PRO A 82 7.81 0.77 -22.02
CA PRO A 82 8.21 -0.53 -21.50
C PRO A 82 7.81 -0.66 -20.02
N LEU A 83 7.17 -1.76 -19.67
CA LEU A 83 6.84 -2.06 -18.28
C LEU A 83 8.11 -2.45 -17.53
N VAL A 84 8.39 -1.75 -16.42
CA VAL A 84 9.54 -2.00 -15.56
C VAL A 84 9.07 -2.11 -14.13
N LEU A 85 9.29 -3.27 -13.50
CA LEU A 85 8.91 -3.50 -12.12
C LEU A 85 9.89 -2.77 -11.18
N ASN A 86 9.38 -2.03 -10.20
CA ASN A 86 10.21 -1.33 -9.22
C ASN A 86 11.01 -2.36 -8.38
N PRO A 87 12.35 -2.36 -8.41
CA PRO A 87 13.16 -3.30 -7.63
C PRO A 87 12.94 -3.23 -6.12
N LYS A 88 12.55 -2.05 -5.60
CA LYS A 88 12.22 -1.87 -4.17
C LYS A 88 10.99 -2.68 -3.78
N PHE A 89 9.99 -2.77 -4.65
CA PHE A 89 8.79 -3.56 -4.42
C PHE A 89 9.14 -5.06 -4.32
N VAL A 90 9.95 -5.57 -5.25
CA VAL A 90 10.44 -6.96 -5.22
C VAL A 90 11.24 -7.23 -3.94
N HIS A 91 12.10 -6.30 -3.55
CA HIS A 91 12.86 -6.43 -2.30
C HIS A 91 11.95 -6.44 -1.07
N GLY A 92 10.94 -5.58 -1.02
CA GLY A 92 9.94 -5.56 0.06
C GLY A 92 9.19 -6.89 0.19
N LEU A 93 8.70 -7.45 -0.92
CA LEU A 93 8.05 -8.76 -0.94
C LEU A 93 9.01 -9.87 -0.49
N ARG A 94 10.27 -9.84 -0.93
CA ARG A 94 11.28 -10.81 -0.50
C ARG A 94 11.52 -10.74 1.01
N SER A 95 11.63 -9.54 1.58
CA SER A 95 11.83 -9.38 3.03
C SER A 95 10.68 -9.99 3.84
N ILE A 96 9.44 -9.81 3.40
CA ILE A 96 8.26 -10.44 4.03
C ILE A 96 8.31 -11.96 3.90
N LEU A 97 8.62 -12.48 2.71
CA LEU A 97 8.70 -13.93 2.46
C LEU A 97 9.84 -14.61 3.24
N CYS A 98 10.92 -13.89 3.52
CA CYS A 98 12.07 -14.41 4.25
C CYS A 98 11.98 -14.21 5.78
N ASP A 99 11.00 -13.46 6.27
CA ASP A 99 10.82 -13.20 7.70
C ASP A 99 9.98 -14.32 8.35
N SER A 100 10.67 -15.26 9.01
CA SER A 100 10.03 -16.39 9.70
C SER A 100 9.27 -16.01 10.98
N SER A 101 9.35 -14.74 11.42
CA SER A 101 8.59 -14.26 12.57
C SER A 101 7.15 -13.87 12.23
N LEU A 102 6.85 -13.69 10.94
CA LEU A 102 5.53 -13.29 10.47
C LEU A 102 4.57 -14.48 10.39
N ASP A 103 3.31 -14.21 10.71
CA ASP A 103 2.26 -15.21 10.49
C ASP A 103 2.04 -15.47 8.98
N LYS A 104 1.74 -16.73 8.64
CA LYS A 104 1.58 -17.17 7.26
C LYS A 104 0.36 -16.57 6.60
N GLU A 105 -0.71 -16.28 7.35
CA GLU A 105 -1.89 -15.62 6.81
C GLU A 105 -1.55 -14.19 6.39
N PHE A 106 -0.79 -13.47 7.22
CA PHE A 106 -0.28 -12.15 6.90
C PHE A 106 0.59 -12.18 5.63
N VAL A 107 1.58 -13.08 5.57
CA VAL A 107 2.47 -13.21 4.40
C VAL A 107 1.66 -13.46 3.13
N ALA A 108 0.72 -14.40 3.17
CA ALA A 108 -0.13 -14.71 2.02
C ALA A 108 -0.95 -13.50 1.54
N LYS A 109 -1.51 -12.73 2.47
CA LYS A 109 -2.26 -11.51 2.14
C LYS A 109 -1.35 -10.40 1.61
N ALA A 110 -0.18 -10.19 2.20
CA ALA A 110 0.74 -9.11 1.82
C ALA A 110 1.34 -9.32 0.42
N ILE A 111 1.58 -10.56 0.00
CA ILE A 111 2.09 -10.87 -1.35
C ILE A 111 0.98 -10.98 -2.41
N THR A 112 -0.29 -10.91 -2.01
CA THR A 112 -1.41 -10.99 -2.94
C THR A 112 -1.56 -9.65 -3.66
N LEU A 113 -1.42 -9.68 -4.98
CA LEU A 113 -1.58 -8.49 -5.83
C LEU A 113 -3.05 -8.03 -5.89
N PRO A 114 -3.32 -6.72 -5.89
CA PRO A 114 -4.65 -6.12 -6.01
C PRO A 114 -5.49 -6.67 -7.17
N GLY A 115 -6.79 -6.84 -6.95
CA GLY A 115 -7.70 -7.36 -7.96
C GLY A 115 -7.82 -6.44 -9.18
N GLU A 116 -8.19 -6.99 -10.35
CA GLU A 116 -8.39 -6.16 -11.55
C GLU A 116 -9.51 -5.13 -11.35
N GLY A 117 -10.63 -5.54 -10.74
CA GLY A 117 -11.73 -4.64 -10.40
C GLY A 117 -11.34 -3.54 -9.41
N GLU A 118 -10.51 -3.86 -8.42
CA GLU A 118 -10.01 -2.88 -7.45
C GLU A 118 -9.17 -1.79 -8.13
N ILE A 119 -8.30 -2.16 -9.08
CA ILE A 119 -7.51 -1.20 -9.83
C ILE A 119 -8.39 -0.37 -10.76
N MET A 120 -9.34 -0.98 -11.48
CA MET A 120 -10.27 -0.26 -12.36
C MET A 120 -11.12 0.75 -11.60
N ASP A 121 -11.58 0.43 -10.39
CA ASP A 121 -12.37 1.34 -9.53
C ASP A 121 -11.58 2.57 -9.06
N MET A 122 -10.24 2.52 -9.11
CA MET A 122 -9.36 3.64 -8.76
C MET A 122 -8.98 4.51 -9.96
N MET A 123 -9.31 4.08 -11.18
CA MET A 123 -9.04 4.82 -12.40
C MET A 123 -10.17 5.79 -12.73
N GLU A 124 -9.83 6.94 -13.30
CA GLU A 124 -10.85 7.88 -13.82
C GLU A 124 -11.60 7.28 -15.02
N VAL A 125 -10.87 6.57 -15.89
CA VAL A 125 -11.41 5.82 -17.02
C VAL A 125 -10.87 4.40 -16.94
N ALA A 126 -11.76 3.43 -16.74
CA ALA A 126 -11.37 2.02 -16.64
C ALA A 126 -10.83 1.49 -17.98
N ASP A 127 -9.72 0.74 -17.91
CA ASP A 127 -9.08 0.07 -19.04
C ASP A 127 -8.80 -1.40 -18.70
N PRO A 128 -9.76 -2.31 -18.94
CA PRO A 128 -9.64 -3.71 -18.57
C PRO A 128 -8.42 -4.40 -19.22
N ASP A 129 -8.11 -4.05 -20.46
CA ASP A 129 -7.02 -4.67 -21.21
C ASP A 129 -5.65 -4.27 -20.62
N ALA A 130 -5.46 -2.98 -20.31
CA ALA A 130 -4.24 -2.50 -19.68
C ALA A 130 -4.05 -3.11 -18.27
N VAL A 131 -5.11 -3.14 -17.46
CA VAL A 131 -5.07 -3.72 -16.11
C VAL A 131 -4.72 -5.20 -16.16
N HIS A 132 -5.34 -5.96 -17.07
CA HIS A 132 -5.04 -7.38 -17.24
C HIS A 132 -3.60 -7.63 -17.70
N ALA A 133 -3.12 -6.86 -18.68
CA ALA A 133 -1.75 -6.95 -19.20
C ALA A 133 -0.72 -6.66 -18.09
N VAL A 134 -0.91 -5.59 -17.33
CA VAL A 134 -0.04 -5.20 -16.21
C VAL A 134 -0.05 -6.24 -15.10
N ARG A 135 -1.22 -6.72 -14.69
CA ARG A 135 -1.32 -7.77 -13.66
C ARG A 135 -0.59 -9.04 -14.10
N THR A 136 -0.75 -9.44 -15.35
CA THR A 136 -0.07 -10.62 -15.93
C THR A 136 1.44 -10.41 -15.99
N PHE A 137 1.91 -9.22 -16.39
CA PHE A 137 3.32 -8.85 -16.39
C PHE A 137 3.92 -8.93 -14.98
N THR A 138 3.31 -8.26 -14.00
CA THR A 138 3.78 -8.22 -12.62
C THR A 138 3.89 -9.64 -12.04
N ARG A 139 2.89 -10.49 -12.26
CA ARG A 139 2.91 -11.89 -11.81
C ARG A 139 4.02 -12.75 -12.43
N LYS A 140 4.49 -12.43 -13.64
CA LYS A 140 5.59 -13.16 -14.31
C LYS A 140 6.97 -12.73 -13.82
N GLN A 141 7.08 -11.52 -13.27
CA GLN A 141 8.34 -10.94 -12.80
C GLN A 141 8.63 -11.24 -11.32
N LEU A 142 7.59 -11.56 -10.55
CA LEU A 142 7.67 -12.04 -9.17
C LEU A 142 7.93 -13.55 -9.14
#